data_AF-A0A970PVP6-F1
#
_entry.id   AF-A0A970PVP6-F1
#
_cell.length_a   1.000
_cell.length_b   1.000
_cell.length_c   1.000
_cell.angle_alpha   90.00
_cell.angle_beta   90.00
_cell.angle_gamma   90.00
#
_symmetry.space_group_name_H-M   'P 1'
#
loop_
_entity.id
_entity.type
_entity.pdbx_description
1 polymer ?
#
loop_
_entity_poly.entity_id
_entity_poly.type
_entity_poly.pdbx_seq_one_letter_code
_entity_poly.pdbx_strand_id
1 'polypeptide(L)' 'MITRDNKLTNLQLELIKLFRYNLSDFELLELKDILSKFISEKIDKEMDKIWNEKVWSNEKIDELANLHLRTAY' A
#
# COMPACT_ATOMS: atom_id res chain seq x y z
N MET A 1 -15.69 25.48 -5.20
CA MET A 1 -14.21 25.37 -5.34
C MET A 1 -13.70 24.67 -4.10
N ILE A 2 -13.23 23.42 -4.19
CA ILE A 2 -12.70 22.67 -3.03
C ILE A 2 -11.18 22.80 -3.08
N THR A 3 -10.59 23.56 -2.17
CA THR A 3 -9.15 23.60 -1.94
C THR A 3 -8.72 22.29 -1.29
N ARG A 4 -8.02 21.43 -2.03
CA ARG A 4 -7.33 20.27 -1.46
C ARG A 4 -6.20 20.81 -0.59
N ASP A 5 -6.26 20.60 0.72
CA ASP A 5 -5.10 20.73 1.60
C ASP A 5 -4.02 19.77 1.09
N ASN A 6 -3.06 20.29 0.32
CA ASN A 6 -1.89 19.55 -0.21
C ASN A 6 -0.90 19.24 0.93
N LYS A 7 -1.35 18.58 1.98
CA LYS A 7 -0.48 18.10 3.06
C LYS A 7 -0.05 16.68 2.74
N LEU A 8 1.26 16.48 2.70
CA LEU A 8 1.86 15.16 2.53
C LEU A 8 1.38 14.24 3.66
N THR A 9 1.14 12.97 3.32
CA THR A 9 0.84 11.95 4.33
C THR A 9 2.05 11.72 5.23
N ASN A 10 1.83 11.17 6.41
CA ASN A 10 2.90 10.78 7.33
C ASN A 10 3.93 9.84 6.65
N LEU A 11 3.47 8.87 5.86
CA LEU A 11 4.34 7.98 5.10
C LEU A 11 5.21 8.74 4.10
N GLN A 12 4.61 9.67 3.34
CA GLN A 12 5.36 10.49 2.38
C GLN A 12 6.43 11.34 3.09
N LEU A 13 6.11 11.93 4.24
CA LEU A 13 7.07 12.70 5.04
C LEU A 13 8.22 11.83 5.55
N GLU A 14 7.97 10.61 6.02
CA GLU A 14 9.03 9.70 6.47
C GLU A 14 9.89 9.21 5.30
N LEU A 15 9.32 8.88 4.14
CA LEU A 15 10.09 8.47 2.97
C LEU A 15 11.01 9.59 2.46
N ILE A 16 10.56 10.84 2.48
CA ILE A 16 11.40 11.99 2.11
C ILE A 16 12.62 12.11 3.01
N LYS A 17 12.49 11.82 4.32
CA LYS A 17 13.64 11.84 5.24
C LYS A 17 14.69 10.78 4.86
N LEU A 18 14.29 9.68 4.22
CA LEU A 18 15.20 8.63 3.77
C LEU A 18 16.04 9.05 2.55
N PHE A 19 15.61 10.06 1.78
CA PHE A 19 16.36 10.53 0.60
C PHE A 19 17.72 11.16 0.93
N ARG A 20 17.98 11.45 2.21
CA ARG A 20 19.30 11.86 2.69
C ARG A 20 20.35 10.73 2.58
N TYR A 21 19.91 9.48 2.49
CA TYR A 21 20.78 8.32 2.36
C TYR A 21 20.96 7.98 0.89
N ASN A 22 22.21 7.97 0.42
CA ASN A 22 22.54 7.53 -0.92
C ASN A 22 22.72 6.01 -0.92
N LEU A 23 21.61 5.29 -0.94
CA LEU A 23 21.58 3.83 -0.98
C LEU A 23 22.19 3.34 -2.31
N SER A 24 22.97 2.27 -2.23
CA SER A 24 23.31 1.46 -3.40
C SER A 24 22.06 0.80 -3.98
N ASP A 25 22.14 0.34 -5.24
CA ASP A 25 21.04 -0.37 -5.89
C ASP A 25 20.58 -1.59 -5.08
N PHE A 26 21.51 -2.27 -4.41
CA PHE A 26 21.23 -3.42 -3.56
C PHE A 26 20.45 -3.01 -2.30
N GLU A 27 20.88 -1.99 -1.58
CA GLU A 27 20.18 -1.50 -0.38
C GLU A 27 18.80 -0.93 -0.73
N LEU A 28 18.66 -0.30 -1.90
CA LEU A 28 17.37 0.17 -2.39
C LEU A 28 16.44 -1.01 -2.72
N LEU A 29 16.97 -2.11 -3.27
CA LEU A 29 16.21 -3.33 -3.51
C LEU A 29 15.74 -3.96 -2.21
N GLU A 30 16.59 -4.03 -1.19
CA GLU A 30 16.23 -4.52 0.14
C GLU A 30 15.13 -3.67 0.78
N LEU A 31 15.23 -2.34 0.70
CA LEU A 31 14.18 -1.44 1.20
C LEU A 31 12.84 -1.69 0.50
N LYS A 32 12.84 -1.91 -0.82
CA LYS A 32 11.63 -2.25 -1.57
C LYS A 32 11.04 -3.58 -1.13
N ASP A 33 11.86 -4.59 -0.85
CA ASP A 33 11.41 -5.90 -0.37
C ASP A 33 10.75 -5.78 1.01
N ILE A 34 11.36 -5.03 1.94
CA ILE A 34 10.80 -4.77 3.28
C ILE A 34 9.43 -4.07 3.17
N LEU A 35 9.33 -3.02 2.35
CA LEU A 35 8.07 -2.31 2.14
C LEU A 35 7.01 -3.20 1.51
N SER A 36 7.40 -4.04 0.54
CA SER A 36 6.47 -4.97 -0.13
C SER A 36 5.92 -5.99 0.86
N LYS A 37 6.78 -6.61 1.68
CA LYS A 37 6.38 -7.55 2.73
C LYS A 37 5.42 -6.91 3.73
N PHE A 38 5.72 -5.71 4.20
CA PHE A 38 4.85 -4.99 5.14
C PHE A 38 3.46 -4.74 4.56
N ILE A 39 3.38 -4.33 3.28
CA ILE A 39 2.11 -4.09 2.60
C ILE A 39 1.37 -5.41 2.38
N SER A 40 2.05 -6.46 1.90
CA SER A 40 1.46 -7.79 1.69
C SER A 40 0.88 -8.37 2.97
N GLU A 41 1.63 -8.39 4.07
CA GLU A 41 1.13 -8.89 5.36
C GLU A 41 -0.09 -8.11 5.87
N LYS A 42 -0.13 -6.80 5.60
CA LYS A 42 -1.27 -5.98 5.98
C LYS A 42 -2.49 -6.30 5.10
N ILE A 43 -2.30 -6.47 3.80
CA ILE A 43 -3.38 -6.87 2.89
C ILE A 43 -3.93 -8.24 3.30
N ASP A 44 -3.06 -9.22 3.54
CA ASP A 44 -3.46 -10.57 3.92
C ASP A 44 -4.28 -10.57 5.22
N LYS A 45 -3.83 -9.83 6.25
CA LYS A 45 -4.55 -9.69 7.52
C LYS A 45 -5.89 -8.98 7.38
N GLU A 46 -5.94 -7.91 6.58
CA GLU A 46 -7.20 -7.22 6.32
C GLU A 46 -8.17 -8.14 5.57
N MET A 47 -7.70 -8.86 4.55
CA MET A 47 -8.48 -9.85 3.79
C MET A 47 -8.99 -11.00 4.67
N ASP A 48 -8.18 -11.53 5.58
CA ASP A 48 -8.61 -12.55 6.54
C ASP A 48 -9.72 -12.02 7.46
N LYS A 49 -9.60 -10.79 7.95
CA LYS A 49 -10.61 -10.15 8.81
C LYS A 49 -11.94 -9.96 8.07
N ILE A 50 -11.83 -9.46 6.85
CA ILE A 50 -12.89 -9.28 5.87
C ILE A 50 -13.67 -10.58 5.61
N TRP A 51 -12.95 -11.69 5.42
CA TRP A 51 -13.51 -13.01 5.14
C TRP A 51 -14.19 -13.60 6.38
N ASN A 52 -13.56 -13.47 7.55
CA ASN A 52 -14.09 -13.98 8.82
C ASN A 52 -15.32 -13.21 9.32
N GLU A 53 -15.43 -11.90 9.03
CA GLU A 53 -16.57 -11.08 9.44
C GLU A 53 -17.83 -11.28 8.55
N LYS A 54 -17.80 -12.19 7.55
CA LYS A 54 -18.91 -12.43 6.59
C LYS A 54 -19.42 -11.16 5.87
N VAL A 55 -18.60 -10.10 5.78
CA VAL A 55 -19.00 -8.80 5.22
C VAL A 55 -18.99 -8.78 3.68
N TRP A 56 -18.58 -9.87 3.03
CA TRP A 56 -18.32 -9.91 1.60
C TRP A 56 -19.37 -10.77 0.89
N SER A 57 -20.38 -10.10 0.33
CA SER A 57 -21.06 -10.65 -0.84
C SER A 57 -20.07 -10.66 -2.01
N ASN A 58 -20.22 -11.62 -2.93
CA ASN A 58 -19.38 -11.73 -4.14
C ASN A 58 -19.22 -10.39 -4.89
N GLU A 59 -20.23 -9.52 -4.84
CA GLU A 59 -20.22 -8.19 -5.47
C GLU A 59 -19.18 -7.22 -4.88
N LYS A 60 -18.91 -7.28 -3.57
CA LYS A 60 -17.88 -6.44 -2.93
C LYS A 60 -16.46 -6.93 -3.21
N ILE A 61 -16.29 -8.25 -3.37
CA ILE A 61 -15.02 -8.84 -3.81
C ILE A 61 -14.70 -8.34 -5.21
N ASP A 62 -15.68 -8.36 -6.12
CA ASP A 62 -15.52 -7.85 -7.48
C ASP A 62 -15.24 -6.34 -7.52
N GLU A 63 -15.86 -5.54 -6.66
CA GLU A 63 -15.60 -4.09 -6.60
C GLU A 63 -14.15 -3.78 -6.13
N LEU A 64 -13.64 -4.51 -5.13
CA LEU A 64 -12.27 -4.36 -4.65
C LEU A 64 -11.23 -4.98 -5.59
N ALA A 65 -11.55 -6.10 -6.24
CA ALA A 65 -10.74 -6.65 -7.31
C ALA A 65 -10.65 -5.66 -8.48
N ASN A 66 -11.75 -5.01 -8.86
CA ASN A 66 -11.74 -3.96 -9.88
C ASN A 66 -11.00 -2.69 -9.44
N LEU A 67 -10.96 -2.39 -8.13
CA LEU A 67 -10.12 -1.31 -7.60
C LEU A 67 -8.61 -1.64 -7.70
N HIS A 68 -8.25 -2.93 -7.61
CA HIS A 68 -6.87 -3.44 -7.68
C HIS A 68 -6.46 -4.02 -9.05
N LEU A 69 -7.36 -4.10 -10.03
CA LEU A 69 -7.04 -4.53 -11.39
C LEU A 69 -6.31 -3.40 -12.14
N ARG A 70 -4.99 -3.61 -12.27
CA ARG A 70 -4.01 -2.97 -13.17
C ARG A 70 -3.31 -1.68 -12.69
N THR A 71 -2.38 -1.82 -11.74
CA THR A 71 -1.00 -1.50 -12.13
C THR A 71 -0.43 -2.72 -12.84
N ALA A 72 -0.72 -2.83 -14.14
CA ALA A 72 -0.01 -3.75 -15.01
C ALA A 72 1.44 -3.25 -15.12
N TYR A 73 2.39 -4.09 -14.72
CA TYR A 73 3.79 -3.95 -15.14
C TYR A 73 3.98 -4.57 -16.51
#